data_AF-A0A820MHN9-F1
#
_entry.id   AF-A0A820MHN9-F1
#
_cell.length_a   1.000
_cell.length_b   1.000
_cell.length_c   1.000
_cell.angle_alpha   90.00
_cell.angle_beta   90.00
_cell.angle_gamma   90.00
#
_symmetry.space_group_name_H-M   'P 1'
#
loop_
_entity.id
_entity.type
_entity.pdbx_description
1 polymer ?
#
loop_
_entity_poly.entity_id
_entity_poly.type
_entity_poly.pdbx_seq_one_letter_code
_entity_poly.pdbx_strand_id
1 'polypeptide(L)'
;MTIHKAQGITVDQVVISTKGFFGSGMGYTALSRVRTLEGLFLIDLHFDKFYSNENVDRVLSRMKEMRKKRPIFQESSEFLNILFHNIEGLKCNFNAFRRHHLTQKADVICLAETWLKNNNEIDKLELDGYNLLHKTRLCLFESSHPLHSQK
;
A
#
# COMPACT_ATOMS: atom_id res chain seq x y z
N MET A 1 8.15 -25.24 4.49
CA MET A 1 8.05 -23.76 4.51
C MET A 1 7.55 -23.32 5.88
N THR A 2 8.08 -22.25 6.48
CA THR A 2 7.56 -21.73 7.76
C THR A 2 6.39 -20.78 7.51
N ILE A 3 5.50 -20.63 8.48
CA ILE A 3 4.34 -19.71 8.37
C ILE A 3 4.78 -18.28 8.11
N HIS A 4 5.85 -17.83 8.78
CA HIS A 4 6.44 -16.50 8.56
C HIS A 4 6.94 -16.28 7.13
N LYS A 5 7.47 -17.33 6.46
CA LYS A 5 7.90 -17.24 5.05
C LYS A 5 6.74 -17.42 4.07
N ALA A 6 5.60 -17.95 4.53
CA ALA A 6 4.40 -18.14 3.73
C ALA A 6 3.46 -16.92 3.73
N GLN A 7 3.79 -15.85 4.46
CA GLN A 7 2.96 -14.66 4.55
C GLN A 7 2.82 -13.98 3.17
N GLY A 8 1.59 -13.87 2.69
CA GLY A 8 1.28 -13.31 1.36
C GLY A 8 1.26 -14.33 0.22
N ILE A 9 1.61 -15.60 0.48
CA ILE A 9 1.50 -16.68 -0.51
C ILE A 9 0.06 -17.22 -0.52
N THR A 10 -0.40 -17.63 -1.70
CA THR A 10 -1.66 -18.38 -1.89
C THR A 10 -1.33 -19.73 -2.52
N VAL A 11 -1.89 -20.81 -1.97
CA VAL A 11 -1.62 -22.19 -2.40
C VAL A 11 -2.92 -22.98 -2.59
N ASP A 12 -2.85 -24.03 -3.41
CA ASP A 12 -4.00 -24.86 -3.75
C ASP A 12 -4.18 -26.02 -2.78
N GLN A 13 -3.06 -26.58 -2.33
CA GLN A 13 -3.02 -27.67 -1.38
C GLN A 13 -1.93 -27.41 -0.34
N VAL A 14 -2.22 -27.73 0.92
CA VAL A 14 -1.28 -27.55 2.02
C VAL A 14 -1.51 -28.58 3.12
N VAL A 15 -0.40 -29.09 3.67
CA VAL A 15 -0.40 -29.84 4.92
C VAL A 15 0.16 -28.94 6.02
N ILE A 16 -0.60 -28.72 7.09
CA ILE A 16 -0.24 -27.85 8.20
C ILE A 16 -0.16 -28.67 9.48
N SER A 17 1.01 -28.70 10.12
CA SER A 17 1.19 -29.23 11.48
C SER A 17 0.98 -28.12 12.50
N THR A 18 0.08 -28.31 13.47
CA THR A 18 -0.14 -27.31 14.53
C THR A 18 0.82 -27.45 15.71
N LYS A 19 1.59 -28.56 15.77
CA LYS A 19 2.63 -28.79 16.78
C LYS A 19 3.61 -27.63 16.88
N GLY A 20 3.98 -27.04 15.74
CA GLY A 20 4.92 -25.91 15.64
C GLY A 20 4.32 -24.53 15.92
N PHE A 21 3.05 -24.40 16.29
CA PHE A 21 2.48 -23.09 16.64
C PHE A 21 2.95 -22.71 18.05
N PHE A 22 3.41 -21.46 18.19
CA PHE A 22 3.92 -20.90 19.45
C PHE A 22 3.44 -19.47 19.71
N GLY A 23 2.64 -18.88 18.81
CA GLY A 23 2.16 -17.50 18.92
C GLY A 23 0.72 -17.32 18.45
N SER A 24 0.09 -16.27 18.96
CA SER A 24 -1.28 -15.88 18.58
C SER A 24 -1.39 -15.58 17.09
N GLY A 25 -2.50 -15.98 16.47
CA GLY A 25 -2.79 -15.69 15.05
C GLY A 25 -2.00 -16.50 14.02
N MET A 26 -1.06 -17.36 14.45
CA MET A 26 -0.32 -18.25 13.53
C MET A 26 -1.24 -19.23 12.81
N GLY A 27 -2.22 -19.80 13.53
CA GLY A 27 -3.22 -20.69 12.95
C GLY A 27 -4.02 -20.02 11.85
N TYR A 28 -4.55 -18.81 12.10
CA TYR A 28 -5.24 -18.02 11.07
C TYR A 28 -4.34 -17.73 9.86
N THR A 29 -3.09 -17.37 10.10
CA THR A 29 -2.13 -17.06 9.02
C THR A 29 -1.86 -18.29 8.16
N ALA A 30 -1.67 -19.46 8.77
CA ALA A 30 -1.43 -20.71 8.06
C ALA A 30 -2.66 -21.17 7.26
N LEU A 31 -3.84 -21.15 7.89
CA LEU A 31 -5.10 -21.56 7.26
C LEU A 31 -5.50 -20.64 6.11
N SER A 32 -5.28 -19.33 6.23
CA SER A 32 -5.62 -18.36 5.19
C SER A 32 -4.74 -18.42 3.92
N ARG A 33 -3.77 -19.34 3.85
CA ARG A 33 -2.94 -19.52 2.64
C ARG A 33 -3.61 -20.42 1.60
N VAL A 34 -4.49 -21.33 2.02
CA VAL A 34 -5.15 -22.28 1.10
C VAL A 34 -6.44 -21.69 0.55
N ARG A 35 -6.70 -21.91 -0.75
CA ARG A 35 -7.88 -21.35 -1.43
C ARG A 35 -9.17 -22.08 -1.10
N THR A 36 -9.09 -23.38 -0.82
CA THR A 36 -10.24 -24.27 -0.69
C THR A 36 -10.06 -25.19 0.50
N LEU A 37 -11.18 -25.65 1.08
CA LEU A 37 -11.13 -26.57 2.22
C LEU A 37 -10.63 -27.95 1.80
N GLU A 38 -10.94 -28.38 0.57
CA GLU A 38 -10.50 -29.65 -0.02
C GLU A 38 -8.97 -29.72 -0.16
N GLY A 39 -8.30 -28.57 -0.29
CA GLY A 39 -6.85 -28.48 -0.33
C GLY A 39 -6.18 -28.46 1.04
N LEU A 40 -6.95 -28.41 2.14
CA LEU A 40 -6.42 -28.27 3.49
C LEU A 40 -6.28 -29.63 4.18
N PHE A 41 -5.07 -29.94 4.62
CA PHE A 41 -4.80 -31.11 5.46
C PHE A 41 -4.15 -30.66 6.77
N LEU A 42 -4.74 -31.06 7.90
CA LEU A 42 -4.24 -30.73 9.23
C LEU A 42 -3.65 -31.97 9.90
N ILE A 43 -2.46 -31.83 10.46
CA ILE A 43 -1.81 -32.86 11.27
C ILE A 43 -1.43 -32.29 12.65
N ASP A 44 -1.26 -33.18 13.64
CA ASP A 44 -0.93 -32.81 15.03
C ASP A 44 -1.84 -31.70 15.57
N LEU A 45 -3.17 -31.89 15.51
CA LEU A 45 -4.14 -30.82 15.78
C LEU A 45 -4.25 -30.51 17.29
N HIS A 46 -3.90 -29.28 17.65
CA HIS A 46 -3.95 -28.73 19.00
C HIS A 46 -4.85 -27.49 19.00
N PHE A 47 -6.11 -27.65 19.41
CA PHE A 47 -7.13 -26.59 19.35
C PHE A 47 -6.81 -25.38 20.25
N ASP A 48 -6.11 -25.59 21.36
CA ASP A 48 -5.63 -24.56 22.28
C ASP A 48 -4.65 -23.57 21.61
N LYS A 49 -4.06 -23.95 20.48
CA LYS A 49 -3.14 -23.10 19.72
C LYS A 49 -3.83 -22.16 18.73
N PHE A 50 -5.15 -22.24 18.60
CA PHE A 50 -5.94 -21.34 17.77
C PHE A 50 -6.55 -20.23 18.63
N TYR A 51 -5.77 -19.18 18.86
CA TYR A 51 -6.20 -18.02 19.62
C TYR A 51 -5.70 -16.71 18.99
N SER A 52 -6.42 -15.63 19.30
CA SER A 52 -6.02 -14.26 18.98
C SER A 52 -5.48 -13.59 20.25
N ASN A 53 -4.61 -12.60 20.07
CA ASN A 53 -4.15 -11.77 21.19
C ASN A 53 -5.29 -10.84 21.62
N GLU A 54 -5.60 -10.77 22.91
CA GLU A 54 -6.70 -9.96 23.47
C GLU A 54 -6.57 -8.46 23.14
N ASN A 55 -5.36 -7.98 22.89
CA ASN A 55 -5.13 -6.60 22.47
C ASN A 55 -5.65 -6.31 21.06
N VAL A 56 -5.84 -7.34 20.21
CA VAL A 56 -6.33 -7.18 18.84
C VAL A 56 -7.73 -6.59 18.85
N ASP A 57 -8.64 -7.07 19.69
CA ASP A 57 -10.01 -6.55 19.76
C ASP A 57 -10.06 -5.10 20.21
N ARG A 58 -9.20 -4.73 21.18
CA ARG A 58 -9.02 -3.35 21.62
C ARG A 58 -8.53 -2.46 20.47
N VAL A 59 -7.53 -2.93 19.72
CA VAL A 59 -6.98 -2.19 18.58
C VAL A 59 -7.99 -2.07 17.44
N LEU A 60 -8.71 -3.15 17.09
CA LEU A 60 -9.74 -3.14 16.07
C LEU A 60 -10.89 -2.19 16.42
N SER A 61 -11.29 -2.15 17.69
CA SER A 61 -12.30 -1.21 18.18
C SER A 61 -11.82 0.24 18.05
N ARG A 62 -10.58 0.52 18.45
CA ARG A 62 -9.95 1.85 18.27
C ARG A 62 -9.83 2.25 16.80
N MET A 63 -9.51 1.32 15.90
CA MET A 63 -9.44 1.58 14.45
C MET A 63 -10.82 1.99 13.89
N LYS A 64 -11.91 1.35 14.35
CA LYS A 64 -13.28 1.74 13.97
C LYS A 64 -13.62 3.16 14.39
N GLU A 65 -13.12 3.61 15.55
CA GLU A 65 -13.28 4.99 16.01
C GLU A 65 -12.45 5.98 15.21
N MET A 66 -11.23 5.61 14.78
CA MET A 66 -10.42 6.47 13.91
C MET A 66 -11.08 6.72 12.55
N ARG A 67 -11.90 5.79 12.05
CA ARG A 67 -12.72 6.00 10.85
C ARG A 67 -13.73 7.14 11.01
N LYS A 68 -14.10 7.51 12.24
CA LYS A 68 -15.04 8.61 12.53
C LYS A 68 -14.38 9.99 12.56
N LYS A 69 -13.09 10.10 12.22
CA LYS A 69 -12.37 11.38 12.28
C LYS A 69 -12.46 12.18 10.98
N ARG A 70 -12.32 13.49 11.18
CA ARG A 70 -12.50 14.62 10.26
C ARG A 70 -11.99 14.35 8.84
N PRO A 71 -12.60 14.95 7.81
CA PRO A 71 -12.10 14.84 6.45
C PRO A 71 -10.63 15.27 6.42
N ILE A 72 -9.82 14.53 5.66
CA ILE A 72 -8.37 14.78 5.52
C ILE A 72 -8.14 16.20 5.01
N PHE A 73 -9.01 16.67 4.11
CA PHE A 73 -9.03 18.02 3.59
C PHE A 73 -10.19 18.81 4.14
N GLN A 74 -9.95 20.10 4.41
CA GLN A 74 -10.97 21.03 4.85
C GLN A 74 -11.59 21.70 3.62
N GLU A 75 -12.91 21.89 3.63
CA GLU A 75 -13.64 22.54 2.52
C GLU A 75 -13.64 24.08 2.64
N SER A 76 -13.06 24.62 3.72
CA SER A 76 -12.89 26.06 3.91
C SER A 76 -11.71 26.60 3.10
N SER A 77 -11.90 27.74 2.44
CA SER A 77 -10.87 28.47 1.70
C SER A 77 -9.74 29.03 2.57
N GLU A 78 -9.86 28.93 3.91
CA GLU A 78 -8.81 29.29 4.85
C GLU A 78 -7.66 28.27 4.89
N PHE A 79 -7.86 27.08 4.33
CA PHE A 79 -6.86 26.00 4.34
C PHE A 79 -6.38 25.70 2.93
N LEU A 80 -5.08 25.41 2.82
CA LEU A 80 -4.48 24.87 1.61
C LEU A 80 -4.33 23.36 1.75
N ASN A 81 -5.07 22.60 0.95
CA ASN A 81 -5.06 21.14 0.96
C ASN A 81 -3.96 20.62 0.04
N ILE A 82 -2.92 20.01 0.63
CA ILE A 82 -1.79 19.46 -0.13
C ILE A 82 -1.86 17.93 -0.11
N LEU A 83 -1.92 17.31 -1.29
CA LEU A 83 -1.79 15.87 -1.47
C LEU A 83 -0.37 15.53 -1.89
N PHE A 84 0.32 14.72 -1.10
CA PHE A 84 1.64 14.19 -1.46
C PHE A 84 1.57 12.68 -1.66
N HIS A 85 2.01 12.19 -2.82
CA HIS A 85 2.13 10.76 -3.10
C HIS A 85 3.54 10.40 -3.53
N ASN A 86 4.09 9.38 -2.88
CA ASN A 86 5.18 8.59 -3.43
C ASN A 86 4.58 7.53 -4.36
N ILE A 87 4.94 7.57 -5.64
CA ILE A 87 4.35 6.72 -6.67
C ILE A 87 5.45 5.91 -7.36
N GLU A 88 5.12 4.65 -7.62
CA GLU A 88 5.83 3.78 -8.53
C GLU A 88 4.90 3.48 -9.70
N GLY A 89 5.31 3.89 -10.91
CA GLY A 89 4.54 3.65 -12.13
C GLY A 89 3.30 4.54 -12.28
N LEU A 90 3.47 5.86 -12.18
CA LEU A 90 2.39 6.84 -12.35
C LEU A 90 1.59 6.59 -13.63
N LYS A 91 2.25 6.26 -14.74
CA LYS A 91 1.58 6.01 -16.03
C LYS A 91 0.54 4.89 -15.94
N CYS A 92 0.90 3.72 -15.41
CA CYS A 92 -0.04 2.59 -15.35
C CYS A 92 -1.13 2.81 -14.29
N ASN A 93 -0.85 3.62 -13.28
CA ASN A 93 -1.76 3.90 -12.17
C ASN A 93 -2.53 5.23 -12.30
N PHE A 94 -2.30 6.01 -13.36
CA PHE A 94 -2.81 7.38 -13.47
C PHE A 94 -4.35 7.44 -13.41
N ASN A 95 -5.03 6.48 -14.04
CA ASN A 95 -6.50 6.41 -13.99
C ASN A 95 -7.04 6.16 -12.58
N ALA A 96 -6.35 5.32 -11.80
CA ALA A 96 -6.72 5.09 -10.40
C ALA A 96 -6.47 6.35 -9.56
N PHE A 97 -5.32 7.00 -9.78
CA PHE A 97 -4.97 8.26 -9.15
C PHE A 97 -5.98 9.39 -9.46
N ARG A 98 -6.37 9.56 -10.74
CA ARG A 98 -7.36 10.57 -11.18
C ARG A 98 -8.73 10.38 -10.53
N ARG A 99 -9.14 9.13 -10.30
CA ARG A 99 -10.44 8.78 -9.69
C ARG A 99 -10.41 8.77 -8.17
N HIS A 100 -9.23 8.95 -7.56
CA HIS A 100 -9.10 8.93 -6.12
C HIS A 100 -9.75 10.16 -5.49
N HIS A 101 -10.58 9.96 -4.47
CA HIS A 101 -11.44 11.01 -3.92
C HIS A 101 -10.68 12.17 -3.28
N LEU A 102 -9.44 11.97 -2.81
CA LEU A 102 -8.61 13.07 -2.32
C LEU A 102 -7.98 13.86 -3.46
N THR A 103 -7.69 13.22 -4.59
CA THR A 103 -7.06 13.88 -5.74
C THR A 103 -7.91 15.05 -6.22
N GLN A 104 -9.23 14.87 -6.30
CA GLN A 104 -10.17 15.91 -6.73
C GLN A 104 -10.40 17.02 -5.69
N LYS A 105 -9.98 16.81 -4.43
CA LYS A 105 -10.20 17.75 -3.32
C LYS A 105 -8.92 18.50 -2.93
N ALA A 106 -7.77 18.17 -3.52
CA ALA A 106 -6.50 18.81 -3.20
C ALA A 106 -6.37 20.14 -3.93
N ASP A 107 -5.82 21.16 -3.30
CA ASP A 107 -5.45 22.39 -4.00
C ASP A 107 -4.10 22.23 -4.72
N VAL A 108 -3.20 21.46 -4.10
CA VAL A 108 -1.87 21.16 -4.65
C VAL A 108 -1.61 19.66 -4.58
N ILE A 109 -1.10 19.10 -5.67
CA ILE A 109 -0.74 17.70 -5.79
C ILE A 109 0.75 17.58 -6.07
N CYS A 110 1.45 16.88 -5.18
CA CYS A 110 2.88 16.60 -5.29
C CYS A 110 3.08 15.10 -5.53
N LEU A 111 3.63 14.75 -6.69
CA LEU A 111 3.91 13.37 -7.07
C LEU A 111 5.42 13.13 -7.11
N ALA A 112 5.92 12.26 -6.24
CA ALA A 112 7.29 11.79 -6.27
C ALA A 112 7.33 10.43 -6.98
N GLU A 113 7.65 10.43 -8.28
CA GLU A 113 7.75 9.22 -9.09
C GLU A 113 9.17 8.65 -9.10
N THR A 114 9.31 7.37 -8.78
CA THR A 114 10.61 6.69 -8.64
C THR A 114 11.11 6.04 -9.93
N TRP A 115 10.22 5.72 -10.88
CA TRP A 115 10.54 5.05 -12.15
C TRP A 115 10.28 5.92 -13.38
N LEU A 116 10.68 7.19 -13.31
CA LEU A 116 10.64 8.08 -14.46
C LEU A 116 11.58 7.56 -15.56
N LYS A 117 11.01 7.16 -16.69
CA LYS A 117 11.76 6.98 -17.94
C LYS A 117 11.91 8.37 -18.59
N ASN A 118 13.04 8.62 -19.26
CA ASN A 118 13.32 9.90 -19.96
C ASN A 118 12.40 10.18 -21.18
N ASN A 119 11.28 9.48 -21.30
CA ASN A 119 10.35 9.68 -22.38
C ASN A 119 9.34 10.75 -21.93
N ASN A 120 9.10 11.77 -22.76
CA ASN A 120 8.13 12.87 -22.57
C ASN A 120 6.66 12.42 -22.52
N GLU A 121 6.38 11.21 -22.06
CA GLU A 121 5.03 10.67 -21.94
C GLU A 121 4.26 11.24 -20.75
N ILE A 122 4.96 11.81 -19.76
CA ILE A 122 4.33 12.46 -18.60
C ILE A 122 3.68 13.78 -18.95
N ASP A 123 4.23 14.51 -19.93
CA ASP A 123 3.65 15.77 -20.39
C ASP A 123 2.25 15.59 -21.01
N LYS A 124 1.86 14.35 -21.32
CA LYS A 124 0.53 13.98 -21.84
C LYS A 124 -0.49 13.68 -20.73
N LEU A 125 -0.08 13.66 -19.46
CA LEU A 125 -0.97 13.35 -18.35
C LEU A 125 -1.79 14.59 -17.97
N GLU A 126 -3.06 14.57 -18.32
CA GLU A 126 -3.99 15.66 -18.01
C GLU A 126 -4.86 15.28 -16.81
N LEU A 127 -4.92 16.19 -15.83
CA LEU A 127 -5.80 16.12 -14.68
C LEU A 127 -6.67 17.38 -14.65
N ASP A 128 -7.98 17.19 -14.81
CA ASP A 128 -8.93 18.30 -14.89
C ASP A 128 -8.81 19.24 -13.68
N GLY A 129 -8.66 20.55 -13.95
CA GLY A 129 -8.54 21.57 -12.90
C GLY A 129 -7.12 21.80 -12.37
N TYR A 130 -6.11 21.10 -12.89
CA TYR A 130 -4.71 21.25 -12.46
C TYR A 130 -3.79 21.62 -13.61
N ASN A 131 -2.77 22.42 -13.30
CA ASN A 131 -1.66 22.67 -14.19
C ASN A 131 -0.52 21.71 -13.85
N LEU A 132 -0.10 20.89 -14.82
CA LEU A 132 1.00 19.96 -14.62
C LEU A 132 2.33 20.71 -14.67
N LEU A 133 3.09 20.61 -13.57
CA LEU A 133 4.49 20.99 -13.53
C LEU A 133 5.33 19.73 -13.32
N HIS A 134 6.13 19.40 -14.33
CA HIS A 134 7.00 18.24 -14.29
C HIS A 134 8.47 18.67 -14.38
N LYS A 135 9.29 18.17 -13.47
CA LYS A 135 10.75 18.26 -13.55
C LYS A 135 11.35 16.92 -13.20
N THR A 136 12.22 16.41 -14.07
CA THR A 136 13.01 15.23 -13.74
C THR A 136 14.20 15.62 -12.87
N ARG A 137 14.74 14.64 -12.13
CA ARG A 137 15.96 14.83 -11.34
C ARG A 137 17.14 15.29 -12.20
N LEU A 138 17.22 14.86 -13.47
CA LEU A 138 18.29 15.27 -14.39
C LEU A 138 18.24 16.77 -14.70
N CYS A 139 17.04 17.34 -14.85
CA CYS A 139 16.84 18.75 -15.18
C CYS A 139 17.11 19.72 -14.01
N LEU A 140 17.38 19.22 -12.80
CA LEU A 140 17.54 20.04 -11.59
C LEU A 140 19.00 20.27 -11.21
N PHE A 141 19.93 19.49 -11.77
CA PHE A 141 21.35 19.65 -11.49
C PHE A 141 21.96 20.71 -12.40
N GLU A 142 22.78 21.59 -11.82
CA GLU A 142 23.68 22.43 -12.61
C GLU A 142 24.63 21.54 -13.41
N SER A 143 25.07 22.01 -14.58
CA SER A 143 25.96 21.25 -15.48
C SER A 143 27.26 20.78 -14.81
N SER A 144 27.66 21.45 -13.73
CA SER A 144 28.83 21.19 -12.91
C SER A 144 28.58 20.29 -11.69
N HIS A 145 27.33 19.89 -11.42
CA HIS A 145 26.97 19.21 -10.18
C HIS A 145 27.43 17.73 -10.21
N PRO A 146 28.07 17.21 -9.15
CA PRO A 146 28.68 15.87 -9.13
C PRO A 146 27.69 14.71 -9.31
N LEU A 147 26.39 14.95 -9.05
CA LEU A 147 25.30 13.98 -9.29
C LEU A 147 24.64 14.11 -10.67
N HIS A 148 25.11 15.01 -11.53
CA HIS A 148 24.75 15.06 -12.94
C HIS A 148 25.41 13.88 -13.66
N SER A 149 24.90 12.67 -13.39
CA SER A 149 25.38 11.42 -13.94
C SER A 149 25.31 11.46 -15.47
N GLN A 150 26.47 11.40 -16.11
CA GLN A 150 26.62 10.94 -17.49
C GLN A 150 26.08 9.50 -17.51
N LYS A 151 24.91 9.28 -18.07
CA LYS A 151 24.43 7.97 -18.49
C LYS A 151 24.42 7.93 -20.00
#